data_AF-K1SXE5-F1
#
_entry.id   AF-K1SXE5-F1
#
_cell.length_a   1.000
_cell.length_b   1.000
_cell.length_c   1.000
_cell.angle_alpha   90.00
_cell.angle_beta   90.00
_cell.angle_gamma   90.00
#
_symmetry.space_group_name_H-M   'P 1'
#
loop_
_entity.id
_entity.type
_entity.pdbx_description
1 polymer ?
#
loop_
_entity_poly.entity_id
_entity_poly.type
_entity_poly.pdbx_seq_one_letter_code
_entity_poly.pdbx_strand_id
1 'polypeptide(L)'
;MPRVKALVDAMNQYAPGMGKVPVLSEFGVYNHNTQFVRGIGHAVYIANEMIDYIGFGTPYINKHCLVDYPYGADNLGSGSQCVIQAIKQNDGTTDFVSTPSAKMFSIFNNMTGTTQIGQKIEGNVTCYTYKGYNVPLVKAISSKDEQGNVYLTVVNNSRDERTDVNLIIDGKDLTGKDLQVWYLTSDDVLDENTQANPNKVDVQKTKISVTEKTAKYSLAPHSVTAFKIPADAQKESEAESETQKETTTESEKESESETVNKPSDDKKQTETQTPATPAKPTVTRPKAVRNVKAKAT
;
A
#
# COMPACT_ATOMS: atom_id res chain seq x y z
N MET A 1 -15.13 -3.38 -13.73
CA MET A 1 -14.16 -4.49 -13.96
C MET A 1 -14.72 -5.88 -14.35
N PRO A 2 -15.94 -6.05 -14.90
CA PRO A 2 -16.34 -7.32 -15.52
C PRO A 2 -15.42 -7.77 -16.68
N ARG A 3 -14.77 -6.82 -17.35
CA ARG A 3 -13.98 -7.06 -18.56
C ARG A 3 -12.71 -7.87 -18.34
N VAL A 4 -11.95 -7.65 -17.27
CA VAL A 4 -10.70 -8.40 -17.02
C VAL A 4 -11.01 -9.84 -16.63
N LYS A 5 -11.99 -10.05 -15.74
CA LYS A 5 -12.46 -11.40 -15.41
C LYS A 5 -12.98 -12.16 -16.64
N ALA A 6 -13.73 -11.49 -17.52
CA ALA A 6 -14.18 -12.10 -18.77
C ALA A 6 -13.01 -12.51 -19.69
N LEU A 7 -11.92 -11.73 -19.74
CA LEU A 7 -10.72 -12.09 -20.50
C LEU A 7 -9.97 -13.26 -19.86
N VAL A 8 -9.86 -13.30 -18.53
CA VAL A 8 -9.30 -14.44 -17.79
C VAL A 8 -10.11 -15.70 -18.10
N ASP A 9 -11.44 -15.62 -18.05
CA ASP A 9 -12.32 -16.74 -18.32
C ASP A 9 -12.24 -17.20 -19.78
N ALA A 10 -12.17 -16.26 -20.72
CA ALA A 10 -11.95 -16.57 -22.13
C ALA A 10 -10.58 -17.26 -22.34
N MET A 11 -9.50 -16.78 -21.72
CA MET A 11 -8.19 -17.43 -21.81
C MET A 11 -8.23 -18.86 -21.27
N ASN A 12 -8.90 -19.09 -20.13
CA ASN A 12 -9.07 -20.42 -19.57
C ASN A 12 -9.91 -21.33 -20.47
N GLN A 13 -10.91 -20.78 -21.16
CA GLN A 13 -11.73 -21.52 -22.14
C GLN A 13 -10.92 -21.93 -23.38
N TYR A 14 -10.07 -21.04 -23.92
CA TYR A 14 -9.36 -21.28 -25.18
C TYR A 14 -7.99 -21.96 -25.01
N ALA A 15 -7.40 -21.93 -23.82
CA ALA A 15 -6.11 -22.58 -23.52
C ALA A 15 -6.18 -23.49 -22.27
N PRO A 16 -7.15 -24.43 -22.19
CA PRO A 16 -7.30 -25.28 -21.02
C PRO A 16 -6.05 -26.14 -20.80
N GLY A 17 -5.57 -26.20 -19.57
CA GLY A 17 -4.41 -27.02 -19.19
C GLY A 17 -3.04 -26.48 -19.63
N MET A 18 -2.98 -25.34 -20.34
CA MET A 18 -1.71 -24.74 -20.77
C MET A 18 -1.04 -23.89 -19.70
N GLY A 19 -1.65 -23.73 -18.52
CA GLY A 19 -1.16 -22.87 -17.44
C GLY A 19 -1.03 -21.40 -17.84
N LYS A 20 -1.74 -20.95 -18.88
CA LYS A 20 -1.70 -19.56 -19.34
C LYS A 20 -2.51 -18.70 -18.39
N VAL A 21 -1.88 -17.64 -17.90
CA VAL A 21 -2.48 -16.69 -16.97
C VAL A 21 -2.29 -15.28 -17.53
N PRO A 22 -3.31 -14.40 -17.44
CA PRO A 22 -3.15 -13.03 -17.86
C PRO A 22 -2.15 -12.34 -16.94
N VAL A 23 -1.15 -11.71 -17.56
CA VAL A 23 -0.14 -10.91 -16.87
C VAL A 23 -0.36 -9.46 -17.23
N LEU A 24 -0.37 -8.59 -16.22
CA LEU A 24 -0.43 -7.16 -16.45
C LEU A 24 0.98 -6.60 -16.49
N SER A 25 1.54 -6.53 -17.70
CA SER A 25 2.89 -6.02 -17.92
C SER A 25 3.01 -4.51 -17.69
N GLU A 26 1.90 -3.77 -17.71
CA GLU A 26 1.87 -2.32 -17.48
C GLU A 26 0.51 -1.84 -16.95
N PHE A 27 0.54 -0.95 -15.96
CA PHE A 27 -0.62 -0.14 -15.56
C PHE A 27 -0.18 1.21 -14.99
N GLY A 28 -1.09 2.19 -15.02
CA GLY A 28 -0.82 3.54 -14.56
C GLY A 28 -1.89 4.51 -15.01
N VAL A 29 -1.67 5.81 -14.79
CA VAL A 29 -2.57 6.86 -15.25
C VAL A 29 -2.04 7.37 -16.59
N TYR A 30 -2.83 7.24 -17.66
CA TYR A 30 -2.39 7.69 -18.98
C TYR A 30 -2.36 9.23 -19.09
N ASN A 31 -1.32 9.76 -19.74
CA ASN A 31 -1.17 11.18 -20.11
C ASN A 31 -1.36 12.18 -18.94
N HIS A 32 -0.69 11.92 -17.81
CA HIS A 32 -0.79 12.77 -16.62
C HIS A 32 0.58 13.02 -15.99
N ASN A 33 0.90 14.29 -15.74
CA ASN A 33 2.19 14.75 -15.16
C ASN A 33 2.02 15.73 -13.97
N THR A 34 0.81 15.83 -13.42
CA THR A 34 0.53 16.76 -12.31
C THR A 34 0.95 16.18 -10.95
N GLN A 35 0.91 16.99 -9.89
CA GLN A 35 1.01 16.55 -8.49
C GLN A 35 0.17 15.32 -8.15
N PHE A 36 -1.02 15.14 -8.73
CA PHE A 36 -1.86 13.95 -8.49
C PHE A 36 -1.09 12.63 -8.61
N VAL A 37 -0.26 12.44 -9.64
CA VAL A 37 0.46 11.17 -9.86
C VAL A 37 1.68 10.99 -8.95
N ARG A 38 2.00 11.98 -8.13
CA ARG A 38 3.03 11.92 -7.09
C ARG A 38 2.44 11.99 -5.68
N GLY A 39 1.16 12.31 -5.55
CA GLY A 39 0.48 12.43 -4.26
C GLY A 39 -0.06 11.11 -3.71
N ILE A 40 -0.52 11.12 -2.46
CA ILE A 40 -1.11 9.93 -1.81
C ILE A 40 -2.36 9.40 -2.52
N GLY A 41 -3.13 10.26 -3.19
CA GLY A 41 -4.25 9.83 -4.03
C GLY A 41 -3.85 8.81 -5.10
N HIS A 42 -2.64 8.91 -5.66
CA HIS A 42 -2.13 7.93 -6.60
C HIS A 42 -1.76 6.61 -5.91
N ALA A 43 -1.24 6.66 -4.68
CA ALA A 43 -0.98 5.46 -3.89
C ALA A 43 -2.29 4.70 -3.58
N VAL A 44 -3.37 5.42 -3.25
CA VAL A 44 -4.72 4.85 -3.08
C VAL A 44 -5.24 4.22 -4.37
N TYR A 45 -5.07 4.90 -5.51
CA TYR A 45 -5.41 4.35 -6.83
C TYR A 45 -4.67 3.04 -7.09
N ILE A 46 -3.34 3.02 -6.94
CA ILE A 46 -2.52 1.83 -7.17
C ILE A 46 -2.94 0.69 -6.24
N ALA A 47 -3.17 0.96 -4.96
CA ALA A 47 -3.63 -0.06 -4.02
C ALA A 47 -4.97 -0.69 -4.43
N ASN A 48 -5.91 0.12 -4.94
CA ASN A 48 -7.18 -0.40 -5.47
C ASN A 48 -6.97 -1.33 -6.65
N GLU A 49 -6.13 -0.92 -7.61
CA GLU A 49 -5.81 -1.71 -8.80
C GLU A 49 -5.08 -3.01 -8.42
N MET A 50 -4.10 -2.95 -7.52
CA MET A 50 -3.39 -4.13 -7.02
C MET A 50 -4.35 -5.15 -6.41
N ILE A 51 -5.28 -4.71 -5.54
CA ILE A 51 -6.27 -5.60 -4.94
C ILE A 51 -7.12 -6.30 -6.01
N ASP A 52 -7.54 -5.55 -7.02
CA ASP A 52 -8.36 -6.07 -8.11
C ASP A 52 -7.62 -7.10 -8.95
N TYR A 53 -6.39 -6.79 -9.33
CA TYR A 53 -5.55 -7.66 -10.14
C TYR A 53 -5.15 -8.94 -9.39
N ILE A 54 -4.81 -8.84 -8.10
CA ILE A 54 -4.58 -10.02 -7.26
C ILE A 54 -5.87 -10.87 -7.21
N GLY A 55 -7.04 -10.22 -7.05
CA GLY A 55 -8.35 -10.90 -7.10
C GLY A 55 -8.68 -11.58 -8.44
N PHE A 56 -8.03 -11.18 -9.55
CA PHE A 56 -8.15 -11.88 -10.84
C PHE A 56 -7.19 -13.06 -10.98
N GLY A 57 -6.32 -13.30 -10.00
CA GLY A 57 -5.33 -14.38 -10.04
C GLY A 57 -4.18 -14.11 -11.00
N THR A 58 -3.85 -12.84 -11.25
CA THR A 58 -2.65 -12.54 -12.03
C THR A 58 -1.40 -12.86 -11.21
N PRO A 59 -0.42 -13.61 -11.74
CA PRO A 59 0.78 -13.98 -11.00
C PRO A 59 1.79 -12.83 -10.88
N TYR A 60 1.64 -11.80 -11.71
CA TYR A 60 2.59 -10.70 -11.80
C TYR A 60 1.89 -9.44 -12.32
N ILE A 61 2.19 -8.31 -11.66
CA ILE A 61 1.73 -6.97 -12.02
C ILE A 61 2.96 -6.08 -12.03
N ASN A 62 3.21 -5.39 -13.15
CA ASN A 62 4.26 -4.39 -13.21
C ASN A 62 3.66 -2.99 -13.16
N LYS A 63 3.96 -2.22 -12.11
CA LYS A 63 3.66 -0.80 -12.10
C LYS A 63 4.67 -0.08 -12.98
N HIS A 64 4.34 0.03 -14.25
CA HIS A 64 5.20 0.66 -15.24
C HIS A 64 5.15 2.19 -15.13
N CYS A 65 6.27 2.84 -15.43
CA CYS A 65 6.37 4.29 -15.55
C CYS A 65 6.51 4.55 -17.05
N LEU A 66 5.38 4.71 -17.76
CA LEU A 66 5.29 4.74 -19.23
C LEU A 66 6.52 5.43 -19.88
N VAL A 67 7.33 4.64 -20.60
CA VAL A 67 8.53 5.09 -21.36
C VAL A 67 8.21 5.20 -22.85
N ASP A 68 6.93 5.20 -23.25
CA ASP A 68 6.51 5.29 -24.66
C ASP A 68 6.76 6.68 -25.30
N TYR A 69 7.66 7.48 -24.73
CA TYR A 69 8.08 8.74 -25.32
C TYR A 69 9.16 8.48 -26.37
N PRO A 70 9.05 9.10 -27.56
CA PRO A 70 10.04 8.95 -28.61
C PRO A 70 11.42 9.42 -28.14
N TYR A 71 12.45 8.73 -28.63
CA TYR A 71 13.88 9.02 -28.47
C TYR A 71 14.15 10.54 -28.42
N GLY A 72 14.53 11.07 -27.26
CA GLY A 72 14.86 12.49 -27.06
C GLY A 72 14.01 13.25 -26.04
N ALA A 73 12.89 12.70 -25.57
CA ALA A 73 12.37 13.03 -24.23
C ALA A 73 13.25 12.33 -23.18
N ASP A 74 13.30 12.81 -21.92
CA ASP A 74 14.26 12.31 -20.94
C ASP A 74 14.28 10.76 -20.86
N ASN A 75 15.47 10.19 -20.66
CA ASN A 75 15.73 8.74 -20.73
C ASN A 75 14.96 7.89 -19.71
N LEU A 76 14.07 8.46 -18.89
CA LEU A 76 13.38 7.79 -17.79
C LEU A 76 11.84 7.79 -17.93
N GLY A 77 11.28 8.28 -19.05
CA GLY A 77 9.83 8.34 -19.27
C GLY A 77 9.16 9.49 -18.52
N SER A 78 7.85 9.42 -18.28
CA SER A 78 7.19 10.44 -17.42
C SER A 78 7.62 10.23 -15.96
N GLY A 79 8.74 10.83 -15.58
CA GLY A 79 9.36 10.70 -14.25
C GLY A 79 8.38 10.91 -13.09
N SER A 80 7.33 11.72 -13.29
CA SER A 80 6.29 11.99 -12.28
C SER A 80 5.48 10.78 -11.82
N GLN A 81 5.44 9.68 -12.57
CA GLN A 81 4.73 8.46 -12.15
C GLN A 81 5.65 7.41 -11.50
N CYS A 82 6.95 7.69 -11.47
CA CYS A 82 7.93 6.80 -10.87
C CYS A 82 7.70 6.66 -9.37
N VAL A 83 7.76 5.42 -8.89
CA VAL A 83 7.67 5.13 -7.44
C VAL A 83 8.81 5.82 -6.67
N ILE A 84 9.97 5.98 -7.32
CA ILE A 84 11.08 6.81 -6.87
C ILE A 84 11.31 7.88 -7.93
N GLN A 85 11.15 9.15 -7.56
CA GLN A 85 11.47 10.29 -8.41
C GLN A 85 12.99 10.44 -8.50
N ALA A 86 13.53 10.56 -9.71
CA ALA A 86 14.92 10.95 -9.95
C ALA A 86 14.93 12.43 -10.36
N ILE A 87 15.67 13.27 -9.64
CA ILE A 87 15.65 14.72 -9.81
C ILE A 87 17.07 15.20 -10.12
N LYS A 88 17.28 15.61 -11.37
CA LYS A 88 18.58 16.11 -11.83
C LYS A 88 18.84 17.52 -11.29
N GLN A 89 19.98 17.71 -10.66
CA GLN A 89 20.43 18.98 -10.13
C GLN A 89 21.24 19.77 -11.18
N ASN A 90 21.41 21.07 -10.93
CA ASN A 90 22.16 21.96 -11.83
C ASN A 90 23.67 21.63 -11.89
N ASP A 91 24.22 21.00 -10.86
CA ASP A 91 25.61 20.55 -10.79
C ASP A 91 25.85 19.20 -11.49
N GLY A 92 24.82 18.63 -12.11
CA GLY A 92 24.88 17.35 -12.80
C GLY A 92 24.62 16.13 -11.92
N THR A 93 24.47 16.29 -10.60
CA THR A 93 24.08 15.21 -9.69
C THR A 93 22.59 14.85 -9.81
N THR A 94 22.18 13.75 -9.18
CA THR A 94 20.78 13.30 -9.17
C THR A 94 20.36 12.94 -7.75
N ASP A 95 19.26 13.55 -7.31
CA ASP A 95 18.61 13.26 -6.05
C ASP A 95 17.45 12.29 -6.25
N PHE A 96 17.10 11.56 -5.20
CA PHE A 96 16.02 10.59 -5.22
C PHE A 96 14.99 10.85 -4.13
N VAL A 97 13.71 10.84 -4.51
CA VAL A 97 12.60 11.00 -3.56
C VAL A 97 11.60 9.87 -3.75
N SER A 98 11.38 9.11 -2.68
CA SER A 98 10.36 8.05 -2.68
C SER A 98 8.97 8.67 -2.62
N THR A 99 8.12 8.35 -3.59
CA THR A 99 6.72 8.81 -3.62
C THR A 99 5.88 8.09 -2.55
N PRO A 100 4.69 8.63 -2.20
CA PRO A 100 3.68 7.89 -1.45
C PRO A 100 3.37 6.51 -2.04
N SER A 101 3.45 6.35 -3.36
CA SER A 101 3.29 5.04 -4.01
C SER A 101 4.37 4.04 -3.60
N ALA A 102 5.65 4.45 -3.51
CA ALA A 102 6.70 3.58 -2.97
C ALA A 102 6.43 3.18 -1.50
N LYS A 103 5.93 4.12 -0.69
CA LYS A 103 5.54 3.84 0.70
C LYS A 103 4.39 2.86 0.78
N MET A 104 3.38 2.97 -0.10
CA MET A 104 2.28 2.01 -0.20
C MET A 104 2.78 0.60 -0.61
N PHE A 105 3.72 0.49 -1.55
CA PHE A 105 4.34 -0.80 -1.87
C PHE A 105 5.02 -1.44 -0.66
N SER A 106 5.64 -0.63 0.21
CA SER A 106 6.23 -1.17 1.45
C SER A 106 5.18 -1.78 2.38
N ILE A 107 3.94 -1.25 2.39
CA ILE A 107 2.84 -1.89 3.13
C ILE A 107 2.53 -3.26 2.52
N PHE A 108 2.31 -3.35 1.22
CA PHE A 108 2.01 -4.63 0.56
C PHE A 108 3.14 -5.65 0.73
N ASN A 109 4.41 -5.22 0.66
CA ASN A 109 5.56 -6.12 0.78
C ASN A 109 5.76 -6.69 2.20
N ASN A 110 5.29 -5.98 3.24
CA ASN A 110 5.53 -6.38 4.63
C ASN A 110 4.27 -6.86 5.35
N MET A 111 3.09 -6.52 4.84
CA MET A 111 1.79 -6.77 5.48
C MET A 111 0.86 -7.58 4.58
N THR A 112 1.43 -8.50 3.80
CA THR A 112 0.67 -9.46 2.98
C THR A 112 1.29 -10.84 3.17
N GLY A 113 0.47 -11.83 3.52
CA GLY A 113 0.86 -13.24 3.55
C GLY A 113 0.99 -13.86 2.16
N THR A 114 1.51 -15.08 2.10
CA THR A 114 1.80 -15.81 0.85
C THR A 114 0.56 -16.37 0.15
N THR A 115 -0.54 -16.57 0.88
CA THR A 115 -1.78 -17.16 0.35
C THR A 115 -2.95 -16.20 0.48
N GLN A 116 -3.57 -15.81 -0.64
CA GLN A 116 -4.83 -15.06 -0.61
C GLN A 116 -5.94 -15.93 -0.01
N ILE A 117 -6.75 -15.35 0.89
CA ILE A 117 -7.90 -16.02 1.49
C ILE A 117 -9.20 -15.30 1.13
N GLY A 118 -10.32 -16.01 1.24
CA GLY A 118 -11.63 -15.43 0.94
C GLY A 118 -11.95 -14.24 1.83
N GLN A 119 -12.63 -13.23 1.29
CA GLN A 119 -13.11 -12.11 2.09
C GLN A 119 -14.53 -11.70 1.70
N LYS A 120 -15.21 -10.99 2.60
CA LYS A 120 -16.50 -10.34 2.36
C LYS A 120 -16.57 -9.00 3.08
N ILE A 121 -17.02 -7.95 2.39
CA ILE A 121 -17.31 -6.66 3.01
C ILE A 121 -18.83 -6.47 3.09
N GLU A 122 -19.37 -6.34 4.29
CA GLU A 122 -20.81 -6.11 4.53
C GLU A 122 -21.06 -4.64 4.86
N GLY A 123 -22.18 -4.08 4.36
CA GLY A 123 -22.52 -2.67 4.53
C GLY A 123 -21.64 -1.71 3.71
N ASN A 124 -20.90 -2.24 2.73
CA ASN A 124 -20.13 -1.41 1.81
C ASN A 124 -21.06 -0.69 0.84
N VAL A 125 -20.62 0.47 0.39
CA VAL A 125 -21.46 1.43 -0.31
C VAL A 125 -20.60 2.26 -1.27
N THR A 126 -21.14 2.77 -2.37
CA THR A 126 -20.37 3.54 -3.37
C THR A 126 -20.03 4.93 -2.83
N CYS A 127 -18.76 5.32 -2.69
CA CYS A 127 -18.38 6.67 -2.25
C CYS A 127 -18.37 7.70 -3.38
N TYR A 128 -18.17 7.26 -4.61
CA TYR A 128 -18.14 8.15 -5.77
C TYR A 128 -18.56 7.40 -7.03
N THR A 129 -19.28 8.08 -7.91
CA THR A 129 -19.69 7.56 -9.23
C THR A 129 -19.22 8.54 -10.30
N TYR A 130 -18.41 8.05 -11.24
CA TYR A 130 -17.99 8.82 -12.40
C TYR A 130 -18.38 8.09 -13.67
N LYS A 131 -19.22 8.70 -14.51
CA LYS A 131 -19.64 8.13 -15.81
C LYS A 131 -20.11 6.66 -15.68
N GLY A 132 -20.86 6.34 -14.61
CA GLY A 132 -21.35 4.99 -14.33
C GLY A 132 -20.35 4.03 -13.69
N TYR A 133 -19.09 4.45 -13.50
CA TYR A 133 -18.09 3.71 -12.74
C TYR A 133 -18.24 4.02 -11.25
N ASN A 134 -18.56 3.00 -10.46
CA ASN A 134 -18.76 3.11 -9.03
C ASN A 134 -17.47 2.76 -8.28
N VAL A 135 -16.98 3.70 -7.47
CA VAL A 135 -15.89 3.47 -6.53
C VAL A 135 -16.48 3.04 -5.19
N PRO A 136 -16.15 1.84 -4.67
CA PRO A 136 -16.63 1.44 -3.35
C PRO A 136 -15.93 2.27 -2.27
N LEU A 137 -16.65 2.59 -1.18
CA LEU A 137 -16.10 3.35 -0.05
C LEU A 137 -14.87 2.68 0.54
N VAL A 138 -14.94 1.36 0.72
CA VAL A 138 -13.82 0.55 1.16
C VAL A 138 -13.52 -0.53 0.14
N LYS A 139 -12.25 -0.81 -0.08
CA LYS A 139 -11.80 -2.04 -0.74
C LYS A 139 -10.83 -2.78 0.20
N ALA A 140 -10.77 -4.10 0.12
CA ALA A 140 -9.86 -4.87 0.96
C ALA A 140 -9.22 -6.03 0.19
N ILE A 141 -8.12 -6.55 0.72
CA ILE A 141 -7.61 -7.89 0.40
C ILE A 141 -7.24 -8.58 1.72
N SER A 142 -7.44 -9.89 1.77
CA SER A 142 -7.04 -10.73 2.90
C SER A 142 -6.10 -11.83 2.45
N SER A 143 -5.07 -12.11 3.24
CA SER A 143 -4.14 -13.22 3.01
C SER A 143 -3.68 -13.85 4.33
N LYS A 144 -3.04 -15.01 4.25
CA LYS A 144 -2.38 -15.68 5.38
C LYS A 144 -0.97 -16.10 5.02
N ASP A 145 -0.10 -16.16 6.02
CA ASP A 145 1.21 -16.82 5.90
C ASP A 145 1.16 -18.26 6.42
N GLU A 146 2.28 -18.97 6.27
CA GLU A 146 2.43 -20.38 6.66
C GLU A 146 2.33 -20.57 8.18
N GLN A 147 2.69 -19.55 8.96
CA GLN A 147 2.57 -19.57 10.42
C GLN A 147 1.12 -19.38 10.89
N GLY A 148 0.20 -19.05 9.97
CA GLY A 148 -1.21 -18.80 10.29
C GLY A 148 -1.50 -17.38 10.75
N ASN A 149 -0.59 -16.42 10.57
CA ASN A 149 -0.92 -15.02 10.71
C ASN A 149 -1.85 -14.62 9.57
N VAL A 150 -2.86 -13.82 9.90
CA VAL A 150 -3.80 -13.29 8.91
C VAL A 150 -3.49 -11.82 8.68
N TYR A 151 -3.48 -11.43 7.41
CA TYR A 151 -3.22 -10.08 6.95
C TYR A 151 -4.47 -9.53 6.28
N LEU A 152 -4.86 -8.31 6.65
CA LEU A 152 -5.96 -7.59 6.00
C LEU A 152 -5.44 -6.22 5.58
N THR A 153 -5.46 -5.93 4.29
CA THR A 153 -5.19 -4.58 3.78
C THR A 153 -6.51 -3.96 3.34
N VAL A 154 -6.80 -2.76 3.84
CA VAL A 154 -8.07 -2.05 3.66
C VAL A 154 -7.77 -0.65 3.12
N VAL A 155 -8.40 -0.29 2.02
CA VAL A 155 -8.28 1.02 1.36
C VAL A 155 -9.55 1.82 1.63
N ASN A 156 -9.42 3.02 2.21
CA ASN A 156 -10.52 3.97 2.33
C ASN A 156 -10.50 4.94 1.14
N ASN A 157 -11.47 4.77 0.23
CA ASN A 157 -11.60 5.59 -0.96
C ASN A 157 -12.34 6.91 -0.72
N SER A 158 -12.83 7.17 0.50
CA SER A 158 -13.34 8.49 0.83
C SER A 158 -12.20 9.49 0.77
N ARG A 159 -12.35 10.55 -0.03
CA ARG A 159 -11.34 11.60 -0.11
C ARG A 159 -11.16 12.30 1.24
N ASP A 160 -12.21 12.39 2.05
CA ASP A 160 -12.25 13.37 3.14
C ASP A 160 -12.84 12.85 4.45
N GLU A 161 -13.49 11.70 4.42
CA GLU A 161 -14.16 11.15 5.59
C GLU A 161 -13.39 9.96 6.15
N ARG A 162 -13.31 9.91 7.48
CA ARG A 162 -12.95 8.69 8.19
C ARG A 162 -14.00 7.61 7.97
N THR A 163 -13.57 6.36 7.88
CA THR A 163 -14.47 5.23 7.69
C THR A 163 -14.26 4.19 8.77
N ASP A 164 -15.32 3.94 9.56
CA ASP A 164 -15.28 2.93 10.61
C ASP A 164 -15.49 1.52 10.03
N VAL A 165 -14.60 0.61 10.38
CA VAL A 165 -14.62 -0.80 10.03
C VAL A 165 -14.56 -1.68 11.27
N ASN A 166 -15.16 -2.86 11.16
CA ASN A 166 -15.06 -3.94 12.13
C ASN A 166 -14.45 -5.16 11.44
N LEU A 167 -13.28 -5.58 11.91
CA LEU A 167 -12.53 -6.70 11.36
C LEU A 167 -12.98 -7.99 12.05
N ILE A 168 -13.34 -8.98 11.24
CA ILE A 168 -13.85 -10.27 11.70
C ILE A 168 -13.04 -11.35 10.98
N ILE A 169 -12.47 -12.28 11.75
CA ILE A 169 -11.77 -13.45 11.21
C ILE A 169 -12.64 -14.65 11.51
N ASP A 170 -13.15 -15.32 10.48
CA ASP A 170 -14.08 -16.44 10.65
C ASP A 170 -13.41 -17.53 11.52
N GLY A 171 -14.13 -17.97 12.56
CA GLY A 171 -13.67 -18.99 13.50
C GLY A 171 -12.65 -18.52 14.55
N LYS A 172 -12.34 -17.22 14.65
CA LYS A 172 -11.33 -16.70 15.56
C LYS A 172 -11.85 -15.59 16.46
N ASP A 173 -11.61 -15.73 17.77
CA ASP A 173 -11.86 -14.69 18.77
C ASP A 173 -10.61 -13.79 18.88
N LEU A 174 -10.80 -12.48 18.70
CA LEU A 174 -9.72 -11.50 18.76
C LEU A 174 -9.50 -10.92 20.17
N THR A 175 -10.31 -11.28 21.15
CA THR A 175 -10.21 -10.74 22.52
C THR A 175 -8.82 -11.00 23.10
N GLY A 176 -8.20 -9.96 23.65
CA GLY A 176 -6.85 -9.99 24.22
C GLY A 176 -5.72 -10.03 23.19
N LYS A 177 -6.02 -10.03 21.89
CA LYS A 177 -4.98 -10.02 20.86
C LYS A 177 -4.50 -8.61 20.53
N ASP A 178 -3.23 -8.56 20.17
CA ASP A 178 -2.56 -7.37 19.70
C ASP A 178 -2.35 -7.44 18.20
N LEU A 179 -2.95 -6.51 17.47
CA LEU A 179 -2.87 -6.43 16.02
C LEU A 179 -1.85 -5.36 15.65
N GLN A 180 -0.89 -5.71 14.79
CA GLN A 180 0.00 -4.70 14.21
C GLN A 180 -0.74 -3.97 13.10
N VAL A 181 -0.61 -2.64 13.04
CA VAL A 181 -1.29 -1.79 12.06
C VAL A 181 -0.26 -0.93 11.35
N TRP A 182 -0.20 -1.02 10.02
CA TRP A 182 0.57 -0.12 9.17
C TRP A 182 -0.39 0.70 8.35
N TYR A 183 -0.24 2.02 8.33
CA TYR A 183 -1.13 2.87 7.53
C TYR A 183 -0.39 4.00 6.83
N LEU A 184 -0.92 4.39 5.68
CA LEU A 184 -0.48 5.51 4.88
C LEU A 184 -1.67 6.45 4.68
N THR A 185 -1.52 7.71 5.09
CA THR A 185 -2.50 8.79 4.96
C THR A 185 -1.76 10.13 4.94
N SER A 186 -2.43 11.22 4.59
CA SER A 186 -1.93 12.58 4.84
C SER A 186 -3.09 13.52 5.16
N ASP A 187 -2.82 14.83 5.21
CA ASP A 187 -3.85 15.84 5.45
C ASP A 187 -4.60 16.16 4.14
N ASP A 188 -3.89 16.24 3.01
CA ASP A 188 -4.49 16.38 1.67
C ASP A 188 -4.19 15.15 0.79
N VAL A 189 -5.18 14.77 -0.02
CA VAL A 189 -5.05 13.69 -1.01
C VAL A 189 -3.97 13.97 -2.07
N LEU A 190 -3.60 15.23 -2.28
CA LEU A 190 -2.54 15.66 -3.19
C LEU A 190 -1.17 15.75 -2.51
N ASP A 191 -1.06 15.49 -1.20
CA ASP A 191 0.23 15.55 -0.51
C ASP A 191 1.23 14.55 -1.10
N GLU A 192 2.40 15.06 -1.44
CA GLU A 192 3.51 14.34 -2.06
C GLU A 192 4.80 14.50 -1.23
N ASN A 193 5.75 13.59 -1.48
CA ASN A 193 7.11 13.73 -0.99
C ASN A 193 7.92 14.58 -1.98
N THR A 194 8.73 15.49 -1.45
CA THR A 194 9.57 16.41 -2.23
C THR A 194 11.00 16.37 -1.72
N GLN A 195 11.98 16.99 -2.40
CA GLN A 195 13.34 17.09 -1.86
C GLN A 195 13.37 17.82 -0.52
N ALA A 196 12.56 18.87 -0.36
CA ALA A 196 12.47 19.63 0.88
C ALA A 196 11.79 18.84 2.01
N ASN A 197 10.82 17.99 1.68
CA ASN A 197 10.08 17.16 2.62
C ASN A 197 9.97 15.72 2.10
N PRO A 198 11.04 14.91 2.18
CA PRO A 198 11.12 13.61 1.52
C PRO A 198 10.26 12.53 2.18
N ASN A 199 9.80 12.77 3.41
CA ASN A 199 8.94 11.87 4.19
C ASN A 199 7.67 12.57 4.68
N LYS A 200 7.14 13.55 3.92
CA LYS A 200 5.87 14.21 4.25
C LYS A 200 4.73 13.19 4.39
N VAL A 201 4.72 12.22 3.49
CA VAL A 201 3.80 11.08 3.46
C VAL A 201 4.63 9.82 3.63
N ASP A 202 4.50 9.18 4.80
CA ASP A 202 5.25 7.97 5.14
C ASP A 202 4.39 6.97 5.92
N VAL A 203 4.79 5.71 5.90
CA VAL A 203 4.08 4.63 6.59
C VAL A 203 4.19 4.82 8.09
N GLN A 204 3.03 4.93 8.73
CA GLN A 204 2.90 4.94 10.18
C GLN A 204 2.66 3.53 10.67
N LYS A 205 3.37 3.15 11.74
CA LYS A 205 3.28 1.82 12.36
C LYS A 205 2.75 1.97 13.78
N THR A 206 1.72 1.20 14.11
CA THR A 206 1.09 1.22 15.43
C THR A 206 0.55 -0.18 15.76
N LYS A 207 -0.11 -0.29 16.90
CA LYS A 207 -0.69 -1.52 17.41
C LYS A 207 -2.03 -1.20 18.09
N ILE A 208 -2.98 -2.10 17.94
CA ILE A 208 -4.27 -2.04 18.65
C ILE A 208 -4.44 -3.30 19.49
N SER A 209 -4.86 -3.13 20.74
CA SER A 209 -5.24 -4.23 21.62
C SER A 209 -6.75 -4.41 21.58
N VAL A 210 -7.19 -5.61 21.24
CA VAL A 210 -8.60 -5.90 20.98
C VAL A 210 -9.25 -6.42 22.26
N THR A 211 -10.33 -5.78 22.70
CA THR A 211 -11.05 -6.11 23.95
C THR A 211 -12.34 -6.89 23.73
N GLU A 212 -12.75 -7.05 22.47
CA GLU A 212 -13.97 -7.76 22.06
C GLU A 212 -13.62 -8.87 21.07
N LYS A 213 -14.62 -9.66 20.66
CA LYS A 213 -14.41 -10.74 19.68
C LYS A 213 -13.91 -10.27 18.31
N THR A 214 -14.17 -9.01 17.97
CA THR A 214 -13.85 -8.39 16.68
C THR A 214 -13.09 -7.08 16.90
N ALA A 215 -12.30 -6.67 15.91
CA ALA A 215 -11.47 -5.46 16.03
C ALA A 215 -12.12 -4.27 15.34
N LYS A 216 -12.48 -3.23 16.09
CA LYS A 216 -13.01 -1.97 15.54
C LYS A 216 -11.85 -1.03 15.20
N TYR A 217 -11.91 -0.37 14.05
CA TYR A 217 -10.90 0.60 13.63
C TYR A 217 -11.52 1.73 12.79
N SER A 218 -11.02 2.95 12.94
CA SER A 218 -11.44 4.12 12.16
C SER A 218 -10.36 4.48 11.13
N LEU A 219 -10.60 4.12 9.87
CA LEU A 219 -9.68 4.40 8.76
C LEU A 219 -9.59 5.90 8.53
N ALA A 220 -8.39 6.43 8.33
CA ALA A 220 -8.20 7.82 7.92
C ALA A 220 -8.80 8.07 6.52
N PRO A 221 -9.11 9.32 6.14
CA PRO A 221 -9.46 9.65 4.76
C PRO A 221 -8.35 9.24 3.79
N HIS A 222 -8.71 8.89 2.55
CA HIS A 222 -7.79 8.59 1.44
C HIS A 222 -6.58 7.72 1.86
N SER A 223 -6.86 6.63 2.57
CA SER A 223 -5.82 5.86 3.27
C SER A 223 -5.69 4.44 2.75
N VAL A 224 -4.50 3.86 2.96
CA VAL A 224 -4.24 2.42 2.89
C VAL A 224 -3.83 1.96 4.27
N THR A 225 -4.54 0.99 4.84
CA THR A 225 -4.28 0.47 6.19
C THR A 225 -4.21 -1.04 6.17
N ALA A 226 -3.10 -1.61 6.63
CA ALA A 226 -2.91 -3.05 6.74
C ALA A 226 -2.83 -3.48 8.20
N PHE A 227 -3.43 -4.63 8.49
CA PHE A 227 -3.49 -5.25 9.80
C PHE A 227 -2.80 -6.62 9.73
N LYS A 228 -1.92 -6.91 10.68
CA LYS A 228 -1.41 -8.27 10.92
C LYS A 228 -2.05 -8.79 12.21
N ILE A 229 -2.86 -9.82 12.06
CA ILE A 229 -3.50 -10.56 13.15
C ILE A 229 -2.61 -11.77 13.43
N PRO A 230 -2.05 -11.90 14.64
CA PRO A 230 -1.17 -13.01 14.95
C PRO A 230 -1.90 -14.35 14.86
N ALA A 231 -1.16 -15.39 14.48
CA ALA A 231 -1.57 -16.77 14.66
C ALA A 231 -1.99 -17.02 16.12
N ASP A 232 -2.83 -18.03 16.34
CA ASP A 232 -3.06 -18.46 17.72
C ASP A 232 -1.75 -19.05 18.24
N ALA A 233 -1.43 -18.78 19.52
CA ALA A 233 -0.28 -19.41 20.14
C ALA A 233 -0.44 -20.92 19.94
N GLN A 234 0.49 -21.54 19.23
CA GLN A 234 0.53 -22.99 19.20
C GLN A 234 0.72 -23.43 20.65
N LYS A 235 -0.14 -24.34 21.13
CA LYS A 235 0.20 -25.10 22.33
C LYS A 235 1.48 -25.85 21.96
N GLU A 236 2.61 -25.41 22.49
CA GLU A 236 3.84 -26.19 22.47
C GLU A 236 3.49 -27.60 22.95
N SER A 237 3.58 -28.58 22.05
CA SER A 237 3.77 -29.94 22.49
C SER A 237 5.19 -29.98 23.05
N GLU A 238 5.33 -30.17 24.36
CA GLU A 238 6.60 -30.54 24.98
C GLU A 238 7.13 -31.79 24.26
N ALA A 239 8.11 -31.61 23.38
CA ALA A 239 8.90 -32.68 22.79
C ALA A 239 10.34 -32.18 22.64
N GLU A 240 11.12 -32.55 23.65
CA GLU A 240 12.56 -32.84 23.64
C GLU A 240 13.51 -31.78 23.05
N SER A 241 14.08 -31.00 23.98
CA SER A 241 15.37 -30.36 23.83
C SER A 241 16.46 -31.43 23.74
N GLU A 242 17.08 -31.59 22.57
CA GLU A 242 18.44 -32.13 22.48
C GLU A 242 19.41 -31.04 22.04
N THR A 243 20.29 -30.72 22.98
CA THR A 243 21.43 -29.82 22.92
C THR A 243 22.45 -30.28 21.87
N GLN A 244 22.84 -29.40 20.95
CA GLN A 244 24.17 -29.47 20.34
C GLN A 244 24.90 -28.15 20.57
N LYS A 245 26.00 -28.27 21.33
CA LYS A 245 27.08 -27.29 21.46
C LYS A 245 27.71 -27.08 20.08
N GLU A 246 27.90 -25.83 19.70
CA GLU A 246 28.92 -25.47 18.72
C GLU A 246 29.72 -24.26 19.20
N THR A 247 30.94 -24.24 18.70
CA THR A 247 32.16 -23.79 19.36
C THR A 247 32.49 -22.35 19.02
N THR A 248 32.97 -21.61 20.02
CA THR A 248 33.52 -20.26 19.91
C THR A 248 34.82 -20.26 19.10
N THR A 249 34.97 -19.33 18.17
CA THR A 249 36.30 -18.84 17.75
C THR A 249 36.26 -17.32 17.64
N GLU A 250 37.08 -16.68 18.45
CA GLU A 250 37.38 -15.25 18.46
C GLU A 250 38.10 -14.80 17.17
N SER A 251 37.91 -13.54 16.81
CA SER A 251 39.00 -12.68 16.34
C SER A 251 38.66 -11.22 16.62
N GLU A 252 39.41 -10.62 17.53
CA GLU A 252 39.50 -9.18 17.78
C GLU A 252 40.47 -8.51 16.79
N LYS A 253 40.19 -7.24 16.44
CA LYS A 253 41.04 -6.02 16.61
C LYS A 253 40.67 -4.95 15.56
N GLU A 254 40.19 -3.78 16.04
CA GLU A 254 40.90 -2.47 16.11
C GLU A 254 41.12 -1.82 14.72
N SER A 255 40.91 -0.53 14.44
CA SER A 255 40.99 0.69 15.26
C SER A 255 40.55 1.93 14.42
N GLU A 256 40.14 2.99 15.14
CA GLU A 256 40.38 4.45 14.93
C GLU A 256 40.04 5.13 13.58
N SER A 257 39.06 6.05 13.51
CA SER A 257 39.00 7.47 13.95
C SER A 257 39.44 8.46 12.88
N GLU A 258 38.59 9.45 12.54
CA GLU A 258 38.92 10.89 12.60
C GLU A 258 37.77 11.78 12.12
N THR A 259 37.54 12.87 12.85
CA THR A 259 36.60 13.97 12.62
C THR A 259 37.33 15.20 12.10
N VAL A 260 36.82 15.92 11.09
CA VAL A 260 37.11 17.36 10.89
C VAL A 260 35.90 18.12 10.30
N ASN A 261 35.82 19.40 10.71
CA ASN A 261 34.74 20.39 10.71
C ASN A 261 34.34 21.08 9.38
N LYS A 262 33.15 21.71 9.46
CA LYS A 262 32.43 22.78 8.67
C LYS A 262 33.29 24.00 8.22
N PRO A 263 32.84 24.94 7.32
CA PRO A 263 31.60 25.78 7.41
C PRO A 263 30.87 26.14 6.05
N SER A 264 29.56 26.47 6.05
CA SER A 264 28.85 27.79 5.77
C SER A 264 28.98 28.32 4.30
N ASP A 265 28.03 28.96 3.57
CA ASP A 265 26.88 29.86 3.84
C ASP A 265 25.90 30.00 2.63
N ASP A 266 24.69 30.50 2.95
CA ASP A 266 23.71 31.39 2.25
C ASP A 266 23.03 31.16 0.86
N LYS A 267 21.67 31.11 0.95
CA LYS A 267 20.57 31.78 0.19
C LYS A 267 20.55 31.85 -1.36
N LYS A 268 19.38 31.50 -1.95
CA LYS A 268 18.30 32.46 -2.36
C LYS A 268 17.02 31.76 -2.87
N GLN A 269 15.86 32.31 -2.48
CA GLN A 269 14.49 31.95 -2.89
C GLN A 269 14.17 32.37 -4.34
N THR A 270 13.24 31.67 -4.99
CA THR A 270 12.24 32.32 -5.87
C THR A 270 10.93 31.51 -5.86
N GLU A 271 9.83 32.18 -5.52
CA GLU A 271 8.46 31.65 -5.47
C GLU A 271 7.84 31.56 -6.88
N THR A 272 6.93 30.61 -7.09
CA THR A 272 5.94 30.72 -8.17
C THR A 272 4.60 30.15 -7.72
N GLN A 273 3.54 30.91 -8.03
CA GLN A 273 2.18 30.85 -7.48
C GLN A 273 1.38 29.61 -7.91
N THR A 274 0.67 29.01 -6.96
CA THR A 274 -0.34 27.97 -7.18
C THR A 274 -1.73 28.60 -7.39
N PRO A 275 -2.49 28.25 -8.44
CA PRO A 275 -3.88 28.71 -8.60
C PRO A 275 -4.85 27.98 -7.66
N ALA A 276 -5.86 28.72 -7.21
CA ALA A 276 -6.83 28.34 -6.18
C ALA A 276 -7.70 27.13 -6.53
N THR A 277 -7.89 26.24 -5.55
CA THR A 277 -8.75 25.05 -5.61
C THR A 277 -10.23 25.46 -5.45
N PRO A 278 -11.16 24.99 -6.31
CA PRO A 278 -12.58 25.28 -6.14
C PRO A 278 -13.19 24.51 -4.96
N ALA A 279 -14.21 25.14 -4.35
CA ALA A 279 -14.87 24.68 -3.13
C ALA A 279 -15.51 23.28 -3.28
N LYS A 280 -15.40 22.52 -2.18
CA LYS A 280 -15.63 21.08 -2.08
C LYS A 280 -17.09 20.78 -1.73
N PRO A 281 -17.82 19.95 -2.50
CA PRO A 281 -19.18 19.55 -2.14
C PRO A 281 -19.15 18.61 -0.93
N THR A 282 -19.85 18.98 0.14
CA THR A 282 -20.02 18.16 1.34
C THR A 282 -21.18 17.19 1.13
N VAL A 283 -20.88 15.90 0.94
CA VAL A 283 -21.88 14.84 0.97
C VAL A 283 -21.84 14.21 2.36
N THR A 284 -22.80 14.54 3.22
CA THR A 284 -22.89 13.96 4.56
C THR A 284 -23.42 12.53 4.46
N ARG A 285 -22.59 11.52 4.77
CA ARG A 285 -22.96 10.11 4.70
C ARG A 285 -23.31 9.53 6.08
N PRO A 286 -24.31 8.62 6.19
CA PRO A 286 -24.55 7.90 7.44
C PRO A 286 -23.32 7.08 7.88
N LYS A 287 -22.87 7.31 9.13
CA LYS A 287 -21.77 6.60 9.80
C LYS A 287 -22.19 5.18 10.20
N ALA A 288 -22.39 4.30 9.22
CA ALA A 288 -22.58 2.87 9.47
C ALA A 288 -21.21 2.18 9.67
N VAL A 289 -21.10 1.21 10.58
CA VAL A 289 -19.87 0.39 10.68
C VAL A 289 -19.90 -0.67 9.58
N ARG A 290 -18.76 -0.89 8.90
CA ARG A 290 -18.64 -1.90 7.83
C ARG A 290 -17.89 -3.13 8.34
N ASN A 291 -18.43 -4.32 8.14
CA ASN A 291 -17.73 -5.55 8.53
C ASN A 291 -16.80 -5.98 7.39
N VAL A 292 -15.50 -6.06 7.66
CA VAL A 292 -14.52 -6.69 6.78
C VAL A 292 -14.24 -8.09 7.33
N LYS A 293 -14.77 -9.11 6.67
CA LYS A 293 -14.68 -10.51 7.08
C LYS A 293 -13.64 -11.24 6.26
N ALA A 294 -12.70 -11.92 6.91
CA ALA A 294 -11.74 -12.83 6.27
C ALA A 294 -12.05 -14.29 6.62
N LYS A 295 -12.03 -15.18 5.62
CA LYS A 295 -12.21 -16.63 5.79
C LYS A 295 -10.87 -17.28 6.09
N ALA A 296 -10.65 -17.73 7.32
CA ALA A 296 -9.37 -18.34 7.71
C ALA A 296 -9.11 -19.71 7.05
N THR A 297 -10.18 -20.38 6.59
CA THR A 297 -10.20 -21.71 5.96
C THR A 297 -10.42 -21.65 4.47
#